data_AF-B5G3C2-F1
#
_entry.id   AF-B5G3C2-F1
#
_cell.length_a   1.000
_cell.length_b   1.000
_cell.length_c   1.000
_cell.angle_alpha   90.00
_cell.angle_beta   90.00
_cell.angle_gamma   90.00
#
_symmetry.space_group_name_H-M   'P 1'
#
loop_
_entity.id
_entity.type
_entity.pdbx_description
1 polymer ?
#
loop_
_entity_poly.entity_id
_entity_poly.type
_entity_poly.pdbx_seq_one_letter_code
_entity_poly.pdbx_strand_id
1 'polypeptide(L)'
;MDPPFCRARIPPFLPGDILEPESAAMAPYRVSVLVLLAAALLCFSAPLRGAGLRPRMVGAPQPIENPENDEGLERALQFAMTAYNRASNDMYSSRVVRVISAQRQIVAGVKYIMEVEIARTTCTKPATDIQHCAFHEEPQMAKHTICNFVVLNVPWRNQVELLESKCQ
;
A
#
# COMPACT_ATOMS: atom_id res chain seq x y z
N MET A 1 -19.88 -10.43 -26.76
CA MET A 1 -19.17 -11.69 -26.46
C MET A 1 -18.64 -11.55 -25.06
N ASP A 2 -19.53 -11.75 -24.10
CA ASP A 2 -19.23 -11.72 -22.67
C ASP A 2 -18.98 -13.16 -22.20
N PRO A 3 -17.92 -13.44 -21.43
CA PRO A 3 -17.90 -14.63 -20.60
C PRO A 3 -18.87 -14.42 -19.42
N PRO A 4 -19.78 -15.37 -19.15
CA PRO A 4 -20.82 -15.22 -18.15
C PRO A 4 -20.26 -15.32 -16.73
N PHE A 5 -20.74 -14.41 -15.89
CA PHE A 5 -20.65 -14.45 -14.43
C PHE A 5 -21.01 -15.84 -13.89
N CYS A 6 -20.04 -16.53 -13.27
CA CYS A 6 -20.31 -17.64 -12.36
C CYS A 6 -20.97 -17.09 -11.09
N ARG A 7 -22.30 -16.93 -11.09
CA ARG A 7 -23.09 -16.80 -9.86
C ARG A 7 -23.16 -18.17 -9.19
N ALA A 8 -22.22 -18.43 -8.28
CA ALA A 8 -22.31 -19.57 -7.38
C ALA A 8 -23.54 -19.40 -6.48
N ARG A 9 -24.50 -20.31 -6.63
CA ARG A 9 -25.73 -20.40 -5.83
C ARG A 9 -25.35 -21.03 -4.49
N ILE A 10 -25.35 -20.24 -3.42
CA ILE A 10 -25.11 -20.70 -2.04
C ILE A 10 -26.33 -21.53 -1.60
N PRO A 11 -26.19 -22.83 -1.27
CA PRO A 11 -27.28 -23.60 -0.68
C PRO A 11 -27.51 -23.20 0.78
N PRO A 12 -28.75 -23.25 1.28
CA PRO A 12 -29.08 -22.87 2.65
C PRO A 12 -28.53 -23.88 3.66
N PHE A 13 -28.03 -23.35 4.78
CA PHE A 13 -27.64 -24.06 5.99
C PHE A 13 -28.80 -24.91 6.52
N LEU A 14 -28.59 -26.22 6.66
CA LEU A 14 -29.42 -27.11 7.46
C LEU A 14 -28.77 -27.30 8.84
N PRO A 15 -29.52 -27.21 9.94
CA PRO A 15 -28.98 -27.41 11.28
C PRO A 15 -29.13 -28.87 11.73
N GLY A 16 -28.09 -29.36 12.39
CA GLY A 16 -28.17 -30.46 13.35
C GLY A 16 -27.94 -31.85 12.77
N ASP A 17 -26.78 -32.41 13.11
CA ASP A 17 -26.71 -33.76 13.68
C ASP A 17 -25.53 -33.79 14.65
N ILE A 18 -25.89 -33.78 15.95
CA ILE A 18 -25.01 -34.08 17.07
C ILE A 18 -25.01 -35.61 17.16
N LEU A 19 -23.88 -36.26 16.85
CA LEU A 19 -23.66 -37.64 17.29
C LEU A 19 -22.19 -37.87 17.66
N GLU A 20 -22.01 -38.06 18.96
CA GLU A 20 -20.99 -38.83 19.68
C GLU A 20 -19.48 -38.46 19.56
N PRO A 21 -18.83 -38.15 20.70
CA PRO A 21 -17.38 -38.20 20.81
C PRO A 21 -16.93 -39.67 20.86
N GLU A 22 -16.16 -40.12 19.87
CA GLU A 22 -15.40 -41.35 20.01
C GLU A 22 -14.43 -41.19 21.20
N SER A 23 -14.77 -41.92 22.26
CA SER A 23 -13.93 -42.21 23.41
C SER A 23 -12.65 -42.92 22.94
N ALA A 24 -11.62 -42.15 22.60
CA ALA A 24 -10.26 -42.67 22.52
C ALA A 24 -9.77 -42.91 23.95
N ALA A 25 -9.84 -44.16 24.38
CA ALA A 25 -9.26 -44.63 25.63
C ALA A 25 -7.77 -44.27 25.70
N MET A 26 -7.42 -43.33 26.59
CA MET A 26 -6.03 -42.96 26.84
C MET A 26 -5.39 -44.05 27.69
N ALA A 27 -4.71 -44.99 27.04
CA ALA A 27 -3.83 -45.94 27.73
C ALA A 27 -2.82 -45.15 28.58
N PRO A 28 -2.46 -45.62 29.79
CA PRO A 28 -1.47 -44.93 30.62
C PRO A 28 -0.10 -45.08 29.96
N TYR A 29 0.24 -44.14 29.09
CA TYR A 29 1.59 -44.01 28.55
C TYR A 29 2.51 -43.67 29.72
N ARG A 30 3.28 -44.65 30.20
CA ARG A 30 4.47 -44.40 31.00
C ARG A 30 5.49 -43.74 30.08
N VAL A 31 5.29 -42.46 29.79
CA VAL A 31 6.22 -41.67 28.97
C VAL A 31 7.50 -41.55 29.79
N SER A 32 8.51 -42.33 29.40
CA SER A 32 9.80 -42.34 30.08
C SER A 32 10.40 -40.92 30.01
N VAL A 33 10.98 -40.43 31.10
CA VAL A 33 11.58 -39.08 31.20
C VAL A 33 12.61 -38.84 30.09
N LEU A 34 13.25 -39.90 29.61
CA LEU A 34 14.16 -39.89 28.46
C LEU A 34 13.48 -39.46 27.15
N VAL A 35 12.21 -39.82 26.93
CA VAL A 35 11.43 -39.43 25.75
C VAL A 35 11.09 -37.94 25.81
N LEU A 36 10.78 -37.41 27.00
CA LEU A 36 10.53 -35.98 27.20
C LEU A 36 11.82 -35.15 27.04
N LEU A 37 12.96 -35.64 27.55
CA LEU A 37 14.25 -34.96 27.40
C LEU A 37 14.76 -34.98 25.96
N ALA A 38 14.57 -36.08 25.23
CA ALA A 38 14.90 -36.16 23.81
C ALA A 38 14.05 -35.19 22.96
N ALA A 39 12.74 -35.07 23.26
CA ALA A 39 11.88 -34.10 22.61
C ALA A 39 12.31 -32.65 22.90
N ALA A 40 12.72 -32.35 24.12
CA ALA A 40 13.22 -31.02 24.48
C ALA A 40 14.52 -30.66 23.73
N LEU A 41 15.46 -31.60 23.62
CA LEU A 41 16.72 -31.39 22.89
C LEU A 41 16.52 -31.19 21.39
N LEU A 42 15.50 -31.82 20.79
CA LEU A 42 15.13 -31.62 19.39
C LEU A 42 14.40 -30.29 19.13
N CYS A 43 13.85 -29.65 20.16
CA CYS A 43 13.18 -28.34 20.05
C CYS A 43 14.12 -27.14 20.24
N PHE A 44 15.34 -27.35 20.75
CA PHE A 44 16.31 -26.27 21.00
C PHE A 44 17.19 -25.91 19.79
N SER A 45 17.19 -26.71 18.72
CA SER A 45 17.74 -26.26 17.43
C SER A 45 16.71 -25.39 16.71
N ALA A 46 16.45 -24.19 17.23
CA ALA A 46 15.82 -23.16 16.43
C ALA A 46 16.78 -22.86 15.26
N PRO A 47 16.43 -23.20 14.00
CA PRO A 47 17.25 -22.71 12.90
C PRO A 47 17.16 -21.19 12.98
N LEU A 48 18.33 -20.51 13.01
CA LEU A 48 18.37 -19.10 12.65
C LEU A 48 17.63 -19.00 11.32
N ARG A 49 16.45 -18.38 11.31
CA ARG A 49 15.80 -18.00 10.07
C ARG A 49 16.76 -17.07 9.38
N GLY A 50 17.61 -17.63 8.52
CA GLY A 50 18.44 -16.84 7.61
C GLY A 50 17.50 -15.85 6.97
N ALA A 51 17.89 -14.58 6.99
CA ALA A 51 17.20 -13.53 6.24
C ALA A 51 17.37 -13.87 4.75
N GLY A 52 16.57 -14.82 4.27
CA GLY A 52 16.51 -15.18 2.88
C GLY A 52 16.05 -13.95 2.13
N LEU A 53 16.88 -13.48 1.20
CA LEU A 53 16.52 -12.50 0.19
C LEU A 53 15.24 -13.01 -0.49
N ARG A 54 14.09 -12.47 -0.08
CA ARG A 54 12.82 -12.79 -0.73
C ARG A 54 12.90 -12.25 -2.16
N PRO A 55 12.66 -13.08 -3.19
CA PRO A 55 12.62 -12.60 -4.56
C PRO A 55 11.62 -11.46 -4.67
N ARG A 56 12.05 -10.30 -5.18
CA ARG A 56 11.19 -9.13 -5.37
C ARG A 56 10.13 -9.48 -6.43
N MET A 57 8.90 -9.72 -5.99
CA MET A 57 7.78 -10.03 -6.88
C MET A 57 7.44 -8.78 -7.71
N VAL A 58 7.53 -8.90 -9.04
CA VAL A 58 7.38 -7.77 -9.98
C VAL A 58 5.93 -7.51 -10.41
N GLY A 59 4.93 -7.83 -9.59
CA GLY A 59 3.51 -7.60 -9.92
C GLY A 59 2.65 -7.14 -8.74
N ALA A 60 3.09 -7.41 -7.51
CA ALA A 60 2.49 -6.84 -6.31
C ALA A 60 3.02 -5.41 -6.10
N PRO A 61 2.23 -4.50 -5.48
CA PRO A 61 2.76 -3.23 -5.00
C PRO A 61 3.95 -3.46 -4.07
N GLN A 62 5.07 -2.79 -4.37
CA GLN A 62 6.29 -2.82 -3.56
C GLN A 62 6.50 -1.43 -2.95
N PRO A 63 6.79 -1.32 -1.65
CA PRO A 63 7.10 -0.03 -1.04
C PRO A 63 8.37 0.58 -1.64
N ILE A 64 8.41 1.90 -1.74
CA ILE A 64 9.60 2.68 -2.08
C ILE A 64 10.19 3.17 -0.75
N GLU A 65 11.35 2.63 -0.37
CA GLU A 65 11.98 2.94 0.93
C GLU A 65 12.51 4.38 0.98
N ASN A 66 13.07 4.86 -0.13
CA ASN A 66 13.64 6.21 -0.24
C ASN A 66 12.90 7.00 -1.32
N PRO A 67 11.75 7.64 -0.99
CA PRO A 67 10.94 8.35 -1.97
C PRO A 67 11.67 9.53 -2.62
N GLU A 68 12.61 10.15 -1.93
CA GLU A 68 13.39 11.30 -2.43
C GLU A 68 14.44 10.90 -3.49
N ASN A 69 14.79 9.62 -3.61
CA ASN A 69 15.81 9.13 -4.54
C ASN A 69 15.21 8.38 -5.75
N ASP A 70 13.89 8.27 -5.86
CA ASP A 70 13.21 7.63 -7.00
C ASP A 70 12.73 8.73 -7.98
N GLU A 71 13.51 9.00 -9.03
CA GLU A 71 13.16 9.99 -10.07
C GLU A 71 11.79 9.73 -10.72
N GLY A 72 11.40 8.45 -10.80
CA GLY A 72 10.11 8.07 -11.38
C GLY A 72 8.94 8.46 -10.48
N LEU A 73 9.09 8.29 -9.16
CA LEU A 73 8.15 8.76 -8.16
C LEU A 73 8.08 10.29 -8.17
N GLU A 74 9.22 10.98 -8.19
CA GLU A 74 9.27 12.44 -8.21
C GLU A 74 8.50 13.00 -9.42
N ARG A 75 8.75 12.45 -10.62
CA ARG A 75 8.04 12.84 -11.85
C ARG A 75 6.54 12.57 -11.75
N ALA A 76 6.15 11.42 -11.19
CA ALA A 76 4.75 11.05 -11.00
C ALA A 76 4.05 11.98 -9.99
N LEU A 77 4.73 12.34 -8.90
CA LEU A 77 4.24 13.26 -7.88
C LEU A 77 4.08 14.67 -8.45
N GLN A 78 5.05 15.17 -9.21
CA GLN A 78 4.97 16.48 -9.86
C GLN A 78 3.80 16.55 -10.83
N PHE A 79 3.56 15.49 -11.61
CA PHE A 79 2.40 15.38 -12.49
C PHE A 79 1.09 15.40 -11.70
N ALA A 80 0.98 14.59 -10.63
CA ALA A 80 -0.20 14.55 -9.77
C ALA A 80 -0.51 15.91 -9.13
N MET A 81 0.51 16.60 -8.60
CA MET A 81 0.34 17.92 -7.98
C MET A 81 -0.07 18.99 -9.00
N THR A 82 0.47 18.93 -10.22
CA THR A 82 0.07 19.85 -11.30
C THR A 82 -1.39 19.62 -11.67
N ALA A 83 -1.82 18.37 -11.79
CA ALA A 83 -3.21 18.02 -12.08
C ALA A 83 -4.15 18.42 -10.93
N TYR A 84 -3.77 18.14 -9.68
CA TYR A 84 -4.52 18.54 -8.48
C TYR A 84 -4.71 20.06 -8.41
N ASN A 85 -3.64 20.84 -8.59
CA ASN A 85 -3.71 22.30 -8.52
C ASN A 85 -4.57 22.90 -9.65
N ARG A 86 -4.56 22.30 -10.85
CA ARG A 86 -5.44 22.71 -11.95
C ARG A 86 -6.90 22.35 -11.72
N ALA A 87 -7.18 21.20 -11.09
CA ALA A 87 -8.55 20.74 -10.80
C ALA A 87 -9.16 21.40 -9.56
N SER A 88 -8.32 21.85 -8.61
CA SER A 88 -8.77 22.49 -7.37
C SER A 88 -9.25 23.92 -7.62
N ASN A 89 -10.45 24.23 -7.11
CA ASN A 89 -11.07 25.58 -7.14
C ASN A 89 -10.45 26.58 -6.14
N ASP A 90 -9.39 26.17 -5.44
CA ASP A 90 -8.67 27.05 -4.52
C ASP A 90 -7.93 28.16 -5.29
N MET A 91 -7.99 29.40 -4.79
CA MET A 91 -7.23 30.53 -5.33
C MET A 91 -5.71 30.35 -5.17
N TYR A 92 -5.32 29.62 -4.12
CA TYR A 92 -3.92 29.35 -3.80
C TYR A 92 -3.49 27.98 -4.33
N SER A 93 -2.23 27.86 -4.69
CA SER A 93 -1.62 26.58 -5.06
C SER A 93 -1.24 25.79 -3.82
N SER A 94 -1.38 24.47 -3.85
CA SER A 94 -0.90 23.57 -2.80
C SER A 94 0.42 22.93 -3.20
N ARG A 95 1.28 22.69 -2.21
CA ARG A 95 2.56 21.99 -2.36
C ARG A 95 2.61 20.80 -1.40
N VAL A 96 3.39 19.80 -1.75
CA VAL A 96 3.68 18.65 -0.89
C VAL A 96 4.53 19.11 0.29
N VAL A 97 4.10 18.77 1.49
CA VAL A 97 4.86 18.93 2.74
C VAL A 97 5.79 17.74 2.92
N ARG A 98 5.23 16.53 2.79
CA ARG A 98 5.98 15.27 2.89
C ARG A 98 5.24 14.13 2.20
N VAL A 99 6.01 13.11 1.81
CA VAL A 99 5.47 11.83 1.36
C VAL A 99 5.29 10.93 2.58
N ILE A 100 4.07 10.47 2.83
CA ILE A 100 3.75 9.59 3.96
C ILE A 100 4.09 8.15 3.59
N SER A 101 3.65 7.71 2.41
CA SER A 101 3.95 6.40 1.88
C SER A 101 3.98 6.42 0.35
N ALA A 102 4.84 5.58 -0.24
CA ALA A 102 4.91 5.43 -1.68
C ALA A 102 5.13 3.97 -2.04
N GLN A 103 4.42 3.51 -3.07
CA GLN A 103 4.52 2.15 -3.59
C GLN A 103 4.59 2.17 -5.11
N ARG A 104 5.31 1.20 -5.67
CA ARG A 104 5.43 0.99 -7.11
C ARG A 104 4.92 -0.40 -7.47
N GLN A 105 4.12 -0.48 -8.52
CA GLN A 105 3.60 -1.71 -9.08
C GLN A 105 3.84 -1.75 -10.58
N ILE A 106 4.42 -2.85 -11.09
CA ILE A 106 4.58 -3.06 -12.53
C ILE A 106 3.31 -3.73 -13.05
N VAL A 107 2.69 -3.10 -14.05
CA VAL A 107 1.44 -3.53 -14.71
C VAL A 107 1.60 -3.33 -16.23
N ALA A 108 0.57 -2.89 -16.96
CA ALA A 108 0.70 -2.32 -18.31
C ALA A 108 1.35 -0.92 -18.30
N GLY A 109 2.37 -0.75 -17.45
CA GLY A 109 3.06 0.50 -17.14
C GLY A 109 3.71 0.40 -15.76
N VAL A 110 4.17 1.53 -15.24
CA VAL A 110 4.62 1.68 -13.86
C VAL A 110 3.56 2.47 -13.11
N LYS A 111 2.86 1.80 -12.20
CA LYS A 111 1.84 2.40 -11.34
C LYS A 111 2.49 2.85 -10.04
N TYR A 112 2.39 4.13 -9.74
CA TYR A 112 2.80 4.75 -8.48
C TYR A 112 1.57 5.01 -7.63
N ILE A 113 1.57 4.50 -6.40
CA ILE A 113 0.53 4.73 -5.40
C ILE A 113 1.22 5.52 -4.29
N MET A 114 0.78 6.76 -4.08
CA MET A 114 1.43 7.67 -3.16
C MET A 114 0.41 8.33 -2.24
N GLU A 115 0.72 8.33 -0.96
CA GLU A 115 0.00 9.04 0.08
C GLU A 115 0.88 10.20 0.52
N VAL A 116 0.38 11.42 0.34
CA VAL A 116 1.15 12.63 0.55
C VAL A 116 0.37 13.61 1.40
N GLU A 117 1.08 14.33 2.25
CA GLU A 117 0.54 15.48 2.95
C GLU A 117 0.80 16.72 2.10
N ILE A 118 -0.26 17.46 1.79
CA ILE A 118 -0.20 18.72 1.07
C ILE A 118 -0.64 19.87 1.97
N ALA A 119 -0.08 21.05 1.72
CA ALA A 119 -0.48 22.28 2.39
C ALA A 119 -0.58 23.42 1.37
N ARG A 120 -1.45 24.38 1.69
CA ARG A 120 -1.64 25.59 0.90
C ARG A 120 -0.40 26.48 0.98
N THR A 121 -0.01 27.00 -0.18
CA THR A 121 1.09 27.96 -0.30
C THR A 121 0.57 29.38 -0.45
N THR A 122 1.46 30.34 -0.25
CA THR A 122 1.20 31.78 -0.45
C THR A 122 1.01 32.18 -1.92
N CYS A 123 1.37 31.30 -2.86
CA CYS A 123 1.27 31.56 -4.29
C CYS A 123 -0.16 31.40 -4.81
N THR A 124 -0.64 32.39 -5.54
CA THR A 124 -1.92 32.34 -6.25
C THR A 124 -1.79 31.61 -7.59
N LYS A 125 -2.87 31.00 -8.05
CA LYS A 125 -2.93 30.38 -9.38
C LYS A 125 -3.17 31.46 -10.45
N PRO A 126 -2.52 31.41 -11.64
CA PRO A 126 -1.52 30.42 -12.05
C PRO A 126 -0.11 30.79 -11.57
N ALA A 127 0.50 29.94 -10.74
CA ALA A 127 1.89 30.08 -10.35
C ALA A 127 2.77 29.27 -11.32
N THR A 128 3.78 29.92 -11.91
CA THR A 128 4.78 29.27 -12.77
C THR A 128 5.82 28.47 -11.98
N ASP A 129 6.04 28.80 -10.71
CA ASP A 129 7.07 28.19 -9.87
C ASP A 129 6.51 27.80 -8.49
N ILE A 130 5.73 26.72 -8.47
CA ILE A 130 5.09 26.21 -7.24
C ILE A 130 6.13 25.64 -6.25
N GLN A 131 7.31 25.23 -6.74
CA GLN A 131 8.31 24.59 -5.91
C GLN A 131 8.97 25.57 -4.93
N HIS A 132 9.17 26.82 -5.33
CA HIS A 132 9.74 27.86 -4.46
C HIS A 132 8.71 28.62 -3.63
N CYS A 133 7.43 28.26 -3.71
CA CYS A 133 6.38 28.91 -2.94
C CYS A 133 6.44 28.55 -1.45
N ALA A 134 6.47 29.57 -0.59
CA ALA A 134 6.40 29.39 0.85
C ALA A 134 5.00 28.91 1.27
N PHE A 135 4.95 28.04 2.28
CA PHE A 135 3.71 27.69 2.96
C PHE A 135 3.17 28.88 3.76
N HIS A 136 1.86 28.92 3.99
CA HIS A 136 1.31 29.88 4.95
C HIS A 136 1.78 29.53 6.37
N GLU A 137 2.30 30.52 7.11
CA GLU A 137 2.76 30.34 8.49
C GLU A 137 1.59 30.13 9.47
N GLU A 138 0.42 30.71 9.15
CA GLU A 138 -0.77 30.59 9.97
C GLU A 138 -1.42 29.21 9.75
N PRO A 139 -1.58 28.36 10.79
CA PRO A 139 -2.15 27.02 10.66
C PRO A 139 -3.58 27.02 10.11
N GLN A 140 -4.30 28.12 10.30
CA GLN A 140 -5.66 28.34 9.81
C GLN A 140 -5.70 28.47 8.27
N MET A 141 -4.63 29.01 7.67
CA MET A 141 -4.51 29.19 6.22
C MET A 141 -3.70 28.09 5.54
N ALA A 142 -2.73 27.48 6.25
CA ALA A 142 -1.89 26.41 5.71
C ALA A 142 -2.69 25.16 5.30
N LYS A 143 -3.83 24.89 5.96
CA LYS A 143 -4.78 23.80 5.65
C LYS A 143 -4.09 22.52 5.16
N HIS A 144 -3.53 21.79 6.12
CA HIS A 144 -2.89 20.50 5.85
C HIS A 144 -3.95 19.45 5.52
N THR A 145 -3.79 18.77 4.40
CA THR A 145 -4.68 17.72 3.93
C THR A 145 -3.86 16.53 3.44
N ILE A 146 -4.33 15.33 3.73
CA ILE A 146 -3.74 14.09 3.23
C ILE A 146 -4.46 13.71 1.94
N CYS A 147 -3.68 13.47 0.88
CA CYS A 147 -4.18 13.03 -0.41
C CYS A 147 -3.54 11.71 -0.82
N ASN A 148 -4.36 10.84 -1.41
CA ASN A 148 -3.94 9.64 -2.10
C ASN A 148 -3.98 9.89 -3.61
N PHE A 149 -2.83 9.78 -4.25
CA PHE A 149 -2.68 9.85 -5.69
C PHE A 149 -2.26 8.51 -6.26
N VAL A 150 -2.86 8.16 -7.40
CA VAL A 150 -2.48 6.98 -8.18
C VAL A 150 -2.14 7.44 -9.58
N VAL A 151 -0.87 7.27 -9.97
CA VAL A 151 -0.36 7.71 -11.27
C VAL A 151 0.15 6.50 -12.04
N LEU A 152 -0.24 6.39 -13.31
CA LEU A 152 0.26 5.37 -14.23
C LEU A 152 1.18 6.03 -15.26
N ASN A 153 2.44 5.62 -15.28
CA ASN A 153 3.39 5.99 -16.32
C ASN A 153 3.51 4.83 -17.31
N VAL A 154 3.33 5.09 -18.61
CA VAL A 154 3.45 4.12 -19.71
C VAL A 154 4.59 4.57 -20.64
N PRO A 155 5.85 4.21 -20.34
CA PRO A 155 7.02 4.76 -21.03
C PRO A 155 7.02 4.51 -22.54
N TRP A 156 6.59 3.32 -23.00
CA TRP A 156 6.55 2.97 -24.43
C TRP A 156 5.45 3.69 -25.22
N ARG A 157 4.53 4.40 -24.54
CA ARG A 157 3.56 5.28 -25.18
C ARG A 157 3.83 6.76 -24.91
N ASN A 158 4.86 7.08 -24.12
CA ASN A 158 5.14 8.43 -23.61
C ASN A 158 3.90 9.06 -22.94
N GLN A 159 3.15 8.27 -22.18
CA GLN A 159 1.90 8.69 -21.53
C GLN A 159 2.03 8.62 -20.01
N VAL A 160 1.53 9.64 -19.31
CA VAL A 160 1.39 9.67 -17.86
C VAL A 160 -0.04 10.04 -17.54
N GLU A 161 -0.70 9.23 -16.73
CA GLU A 161 -2.12 9.35 -16.43
C GLU A 161 -2.35 9.39 -14.92
N LEU A 162 -3.22 10.29 -14.47
CA LEU A 162 -3.68 10.33 -13.09
C LEU A 162 -4.94 9.46 -13.01
N LEU A 163 -4.82 8.29 -12.40
CA LEU A 163 -5.91 7.34 -12.24
C LEU A 163 -6.82 7.72 -11.07
N GLU A 164 -6.24 8.24 -9.99
CA GLU A 164 -6.99 8.57 -8.77
C GLU A 164 -6.37 9.77 -8.06
N SER A 165 -7.21 10.64 -7.52
CA SER A 165 -6.84 11.78 -6.68
C SER A 165 -7.91 12.00 -5.62
N LYS A 166 -7.73 11.40 -4.44
CA LYS A 166 -8.66 11.53 -3.32
C LYS A 166 -7.98 12.26 -2.18
N CYS A 167 -8.65 13.25 -1.60
CA CYS A 167 -8.15 14.02 -0.47
C CYS A 167 -9.21 13.99 0.65
N GLN A 168 -8.75 14.05 1.90
CA GLN A 168 -9.61 14.04 3.10
C GLN A 168 -10.06 15.45 3.51
#